data_AF-A0AAD1LTY2-F1
#
_entry.id   AF-A0AAD1LTY2-F1
#
_cell.length_a   1.000
_cell.length_b   1.000
_cell.length_c   1.000
_cell.angle_alpha   90.00
_cell.angle_beta   90.00
_cell.angle_gamma   90.00
#
_symmetry.space_group_name_H-M   'P 1'
#
loop_
_entity.id
_entity.type
_entity.pdbx_description
1 polymer ?
#
loop_
_entity_poly.entity_id
_entity_poly.type
_entity_poly.pdbx_seq_one_letter_code
_entity_poly.pdbx_strand_id
1 'polypeptide(L)'
;MSVYSEEIQKWIKRSNRKSAKLIRTEAGKHHIVYFDKGKARVGVVEDGMYCRYGVSCRGAMSSTDPMSLWQAGPGSCAQADVQVMTDYLNDACTLPDFDFGSIKGMKW
;
A
#
# COMPACT_ATOMS: atom_id res chain seq x y z
N MET A 1 -7.38 24.13 0.52
CA MET A 1 -8.42 23.39 1.25
C MET A 1 -8.23 21.91 0.95
N SER A 2 -8.31 21.02 1.93
CA SER A 2 -8.19 19.58 1.68
C SER A 2 -9.32 19.08 0.80
N VAL A 3 -8.99 18.32 -0.24
CA VAL A 3 -9.95 17.67 -1.14
C VAL A 3 -10.74 16.54 -0.43
N TYR A 4 -10.24 16.06 0.72
CA TYR A 4 -10.82 14.93 1.45
C TYR A 4 -11.56 15.34 2.72
N SER A 5 -12.60 14.57 3.08
CA SER A 5 -13.29 14.71 4.36
C SER A 5 -12.32 14.44 5.53
N GLU A 6 -12.57 15.08 6.68
CA GLU A 6 -11.71 14.91 7.86
C GLU A 6 -11.53 13.45 8.29
N GLU A 7 -12.52 12.60 8.05
CA GLU A 7 -12.48 11.17 8.34
C GLU A 7 -11.39 10.45 7.54
N ILE A 8 -11.28 10.73 6.24
CA ILE A 8 -10.27 10.14 5.34
C ILE A 8 -8.89 10.56 5.80
N GLN A 9 -8.71 11.85 6.14
CA GLN A 9 -7.44 12.33 6.65
C GLN A 9 -7.06 11.70 7.99
N LYS A 10 -8.02 11.56 8.92
CA LYS A 10 -7.80 10.90 10.22
C LYS A 10 -7.43 9.43 10.03
N TRP A 11 -8.05 8.75 9.08
CA TRP A 11 -7.73 7.36 8.73
C TRP A 11 -6.31 7.22 8.16
N ILE A 12 -5.95 8.00 7.13
CA ILE A 12 -4.60 7.99 6.54
C ILE A 12 -3.53 8.29 7.59
N LYS A 13 -3.75 9.32 8.43
CA LYS A 13 -2.81 9.71 9.49
C LYS A 13 -2.65 8.62 10.56
N ARG A 14 -3.73 7.99 11.01
CA ARG A 14 -3.68 6.90 12.02
C ARG A 14 -2.90 5.68 11.53
N SER A 15 -2.97 5.38 10.23
CA SER A 15 -2.31 4.21 9.66
C SER A 15 -0.86 4.48 9.19
N ASN A 16 -0.36 5.71 9.31
CA ASN A 16 0.99 6.12 8.91
C ASN A 16 1.42 5.69 7.48
N ARG A 17 0.46 5.55 6.56
CA ARG A 17 0.68 5.07 5.17
C ARG A 17 1.11 6.20 4.24
N LYS A 18 2.06 7.02 4.67
CA LYS A 18 2.52 8.18 3.91
C LYS A 18 3.18 7.71 2.61
N SER A 19 3.00 8.50 1.54
CA SER A 19 3.63 8.31 0.23
C SER A 19 3.36 6.96 -0.43
N ALA A 20 2.19 6.36 -0.18
CA ALA A 20 1.81 5.14 -0.87
C ALA A 20 1.83 5.34 -2.39
N LYS A 21 2.32 4.35 -3.14
CA LYS A 21 2.34 4.37 -4.61
C LYS A 21 1.43 3.30 -5.18
N LEU A 22 0.80 3.61 -6.29
CA LEU A 22 -0.06 2.69 -7.01
C LEU A 22 0.77 1.83 -7.96
N ILE A 23 0.69 0.51 -7.80
CA ILE A 23 1.32 -0.47 -8.67
C ILE A 23 0.42 -0.76 -9.87
N ARG A 24 -0.86 -1.09 -9.59
CA ARG A 24 -1.88 -1.37 -10.61
C ARG A 24 -3.28 -1.40 -10.00
N THR A 25 -4.30 -1.32 -10.84
CA THR A 25 -5.71 -1.48 -10.45
C THR A 25 -6.35 -2.61 -11.26
N GLU A 26 -7.01 -3.56 -10.60
CA GLU A 26 -7.68 -4.70 -11.23
C GLU A 26 -9.05 -4.91 -10.58
N ALA A 27 -10.14 -4.80 -11.35
CA ALA A 27 -11.52 -5.06 -10.89
C ALA A 27 -11.89 -4.37 -9.55
N GLY A 28 -11.58 -3.09 -9.39
CA GLY A 28 -11.87 -2.32 -8.17
C GLY A 28 -10.88 -2.56 -7.01
N LYS A 29 -9.85 -3.37 -7.23
CA LYS A 29 -8.77 -3.64 -6.27
C LYS A 29 -7.51 -2.88 -6.67
N HIS A 30 -6.97 -2.10 -5.75
CA HIS A 30 -5.75 -1.32 -5.98
C HIS A 30 -4.58 -2.00 -5.30
N HIS A 31 -3.59 -2.36 -6.09
CA HIS A 31 -2.31 -2.88 -5.60
C HIS A 31 -1.41 -1.71 -5.31
N ILE A 32 -0.94 -1.60 -4.07
CA ILE A 32 -0.15 -0.47 -3.61
C ILE A 32 1.12 -0.93 -2.90
N VAL A 33 2.14 -0.09 -2.95
CA VAL A 33 3.28 -0.12 -2.02
C VAL A 33 3.16 1.05 -1.06
N TYR A 34 3.46 0.85 0.21
CA TYR A 34 3.35 1.89 1.24
C TYR A 34 4.33 1.64 2.38
N PHE A 35 4.69 2.71 3.10
CA PHE A 35 5.49 2.59 4.31
C PHE A 35 4.60 2.42 5.54
N ASP A 36 4.88 1.44 6.39
CA ASP A 36 4.21 1.28 7.68
C ASP A 36 5.09 0.54 8.70
N LYS A 37 5.21 1.12 9.90
CA LYS A 37 6.00 0.61 11.04
C LYS A 37 7.45 0.25 10.67
N GLY A 38 8.12 1.12 9.93
CA GLY A 38 9.54 0.94 9.57
C GLY A 38 9.77 -0.07 8.44
N LYS A 39 8.74 -0.41 7.68
CA LYS A 39 8.81 -1.38 6.59
C LYS A 39 8.11 -0.85 5.35
N ALA A 40 8.70 -1.07 4.18
CA ALA A 40 7.97 -1.03 2.93
C ALA A 40 7.06 -2.26 2.86
N ARG A 41 5.82 -2.06 2.44
CA ARG A 41 4.80 -3.11 2.37
C ARG A 41 4.08 -3.07 1.05
N VAL A 42 3.73 -4.23 0.53
CA VAL A 42 2.87 -4.38 -0.64
C VAL A 42 1.57 -5.06 -0.26
N GLY A 43 0.47 -4.59 -0.84
CA GLY A 43 -0.82 -5.19 -0.61
C GLY A 43 -1.92 -4.63 -1.48
N VAL A 44 -3.13 -5.11 -1.22
CA VAL A 44 -4.34 -4.78 -1.99
C VAL A 44 -5.30 -3.98 -1.14
N VAL A 45 -5.80 -2.87 -1.65
CA VAL A 45 -6.85 -2.05 -1.01
C VAL A 45 -8.08 -1.98 -1.91
N GLU A 46 -9.26 -2.06 -1.29
CA GLU A 46 -10.57 -1.95 -1.94
C GLU A 46 -11.54 -1.18 -1.02
N ASP A 47 -12.60 -0.60 -1.58
CA ASP A 47 -13.62 0.12 -0.80
C ASP A 47 -14.42 -0.84 0.09
N GLY A 48 -14.80 -0.40 1.29
CA GLY A 48 -15.56 -1.22 2.26
C GLY A 48 -14.74 -2.18 3.14
N MET A 49 -13.39 -2.18 3.06
CA MET A 49 -12.57 -2.98 3.98
C MET A 49 -12.56 -2.41 5.41
N TYR A 50 -13.42 -2.95 6.29
CA TYR A 50 -13.54 -2.61 7.72
C TYR A 50 -12.47 -3.22 8.65
N CYS A 51 -11.30 -3.58 8.16
CA CYS A 51 -10.23 -4.06 9.03
C CYS A 51 -9.38 -2.90 9.55
N ARG A 52 -8.89 -3.02 10.79
CA ARG A 52 -7.82 -2.21 11.43
C ARG A 52 -6.57 -2.01 10.52
N TYR A 53 -6.50 -2.83 9.46
CA TYR A 53 -5.50 -3.01 8.40
C TYR A 53 -6.18 -3.09 7.01
N GLY A 54 -6.89 -2.05 6.55
CA GLY A 54 -7.62 -2.06 5.26
C GLY A 54 -6.80 -2.22 3.97
N VAL A 55 -5.58 -2.77 4.05
CA VAL A 55 -4.77 -3.21 2.93
C VAL A 55 -4.42 -4.68 3.21
N SER A 56 -4.85 -5.59 2.33
CA SER A 56 -4.47 -6.99 2.36
C SER A 56 -2.98 -7.12 2.01
N CYS A 57 -2.13 -7.08 3.04
CA CYS A 57 -0.68 -7.08 2.94
C CYS A 57 -0.18 -8.47 2.55
N ARG A 58 0.57 -8.57 1.45
CA ARG A 58 1.18 -9.82 0.98
C ARG A 58 2.68 -9.90 1.22
N GLY A 59 3.33 -8.77 1.45
CA GLY A 59 4.74 -8.77 1.88
C GLY A 59 5.21 -7.46 2.46
N ALA A 60 6.33 -7.56 3.16
CA ALA A 60 6.97 -6.46 3.84
C ALA A 60 8.49 -6.64 3.86
N MET A 61 9.23 -5.55 3.64
CA MET A 61 10.68 -5.49 3.71
C MET A 61 11.10 -4.34 4.63
N SER A 62 12.03 -4.60 5.55
CA SER A 62 12.62 -3.57 6.43
C SER A 62 13.89 -2.95 5.86
N SER A 63 14.50 -3.58 4.86
CA SER A 63 15.68 -3.08 4.15
C SER A 63 15.64 -3.57 2.70
N THR A 64 16.57 -3.10 1.88
CA THR A 64 16.73 -3.55 0.49
C THR A 64 17.32 -4.96 0.38
N ASP A 65 17.77 -5.54 1.50
CA ASP A 65 18.22 -6.92 1.57
C ASP A 65 17.01 -7.87 1.37
N PRO A 66 17.05 -8.76 0.36
CA PRO A 66 16.01 -9.77 0.15
C PRO A 66 15.76 -10.66 1.38
N MET A 67 16.75 -10.86 2.26
CA MET A 67 16.59 -11.63 3.49
C MET A 67 15.64 -10.97 4.50
N SER A 68 15.39 -9.66 4.34
CA SER A 68 14.41 -8.94 5.16
C SER A 68 12.96 -9.17 4.74
N LEU A 69 12.75 -9.88 3.63
CA LEU A 69 11.42 -10.14 3.07
C LEU A 69 10.62 -11.06 3.99
N TRP A 70 9.54 -10.50 4.52
CA TRP A 70 8.43 -11.27 5.04
C TRP A 70 7.32 -11.33 3.98
N GLN A 71 6.70 -12.50 3.80
CA GLN A 71 5.55 -12.68 2.90
C GLN A 71 4.43 -13.46 3.57
N ALA A 72 3.19 -13.18 3.16
CA ALA A 72 2.02 -13.93 3.61
C ALA A 72 1.97 -15.31 2.95
N GLY A 73 1.53 -16.34 3.69
CA GLY A 73 1.36 -17.70 3.15
C GLY A 73 0.37 -17.80 1.98
N PRO A 74 -0.85 -17.24 2.09
CA PRO A 74 -1.77 -17.14 0.97
C PRO A 74 -1.50 -15.85 0.18
N GLY A 75 -0.77 -15.97 -0.94
CA GLY A 75 -0.38 -14.85 -1.80
C GLY A 75 1.09 -14.49 -1.62
N SER A 76 1.96 -15.32 -2.20
CA SER A 76 3.40 -15.05 -2.24
C SER A 76 3.69 -13.71 -2.93
N CYS A 77 4.71 -13.00 -2.45
CA CYS A 77 5.22 -11.85 -3.19
C CYS A 77 5.83 -12.34 -4.51
N ALA A 78 5.39 -11.75 -5.61
CA ALA A 78 6.06 -11.96 -6.89
C ALA A 78 7.42 -11.25 -6.87
N GLN A 79 8.35 -11.66 -7.73
CA GLN A 79 9.63 -10.96 -7.88
C GLN A 79 9.43 -9.46 -8.20
N ALA A 80 8.39 -9.11 -8.96
CA ALA A 80 8.03 -7.73 -9.23
C ALA A 80 7.65 -6.94 -7.96
N ASP A 81 6.98 -7.57 -6.99
CA ASP A 81 6.65 -6.92 -5.72
C ASP A 81 7.91 -6.61 -4.90
N VAL A 82 8.87 -7.54 -4.89
CA VAL A 82 10.15 -7.35 -4.21
C VAL A 82 10.93 -6.19 -4.86
N GLN A 83 10.97 -6.14 -6.19
CA GLN A 83 11.62 -5.05 -6.90
C GLN A 83 10.97 -3.70 -6.55
N VAL A 84 9.64 -3.62 -6.56
CA VAL A 84 8.91 -2.41 -6.19
C VAL A 84 9.21 -1.98 -4.75
N MET A 85 9.28 -2.91 -3.79
CA MET A 85 9.65 -2.58 -2.41
C MET A 85 11.09 -2.10 -2.30
N THR A 86 12.03 -2.71 -3.02
CA THR A 86 13.44 -2.29 -3.06
C THR A 86 13.58 -0.89 -3.65
N ASP A 87 12.93 -0.61 -4.78
CA ASP A 87 12.96 0.71 -5.42
C ASP A 87 12.30 1.76 -4.51
N TYR A 88 11.23 1.39 -3.81
CA TYR A 88 10.56 2.24 -2.84
C TYR A 88 11.45 2.58 -1.64
N LEU A 89 12.20 1.61 -1.11
CA LEU A 89 13.13 1.83 0.00
C LEU A 89 14.37 2.67 -0.40
N ASN A 90 14.72 2.67 -1.68
CA ASN A 90 15.83 3.46 -2.24
C ASN A 90 15.40 4.86 -2.71
N ASP A 91 14.15 5.27 -2.48
CA ASP A 91 13.57 6.50 -3.05
C ASP A 91 13.67 6.58 -4.60
N ALA A 92 13.82 5.43 -5.27
CA ALA A 92 13.92 5.29 -6.72
C ALA A 92 12.58 4.92 -7.38
N CYS A 93 11.51 4.77 -6.60
CA CYS A 93 10.20 4.36 -7.10
C CYS A 93 9.52 5.47 -7.90
N THR A 94 9.37 5.27 -9.21
CA THR A 94 8.72 6.21 -10.14
C THR A 94 7.22 5.98 -10.27
N LEU A 95 6.62 5.12 -9.44
CA LEU A 95 5.19 4.84 -9.47
C LEU A 95 4.38 6.08 -9.06
N PRO A 96 3.16 6.26 -9.61
CA PRO A 96 2.29 7.36 -9.25
C PRO A 96 1.86 7.26 -7.78
N ASP A 97 1.67 8.40 -7.13
CA ASP A 97 1.13 8.45 -5.77
C ASP A 97 -0.30 7.86 -5.74
N PHE A 98 -0.56 7.03 -4.74
CA PHE A 98 -1.89 6.48 -4.52
C PHE A 98 -2.70 7.40 -3.61
N ASP A 99 -3.83 7.87 -4.14
CA ASP A 99 -4.79 8.62 -3.38
C ASP A 99 -5.82 7.71 -2.69
N PHE A 100 -5.66 7.55 -1.38
CA PHE A 100 -6.60 6.83 -0.52
C PHE A 100 -8.01 7.45 -0.44
N GLY A 101 -8.19 8.72 -0.80
CA GLY A 101 -9.51 9.33 -0.87
C GLY A 101 -10.29 8.96 -2.13
N SER A 102 -9.60 8.54 -3.19
CA SER A 102 -10.22 8.15 -4.47
C SER A 102 -11.11 6.92 -4.38
N ILE A 103 -10.92 6.08 -3.37
CA ILE A 103 -11.64 4.82 -3.21
C ILE A 103 -12.93 4.93 -2.41
N LYS A 104 -13.22 6.05 -1.75
CA LYS A 104 -14.40 6.18 -0.88
C LYS A 104 -15.68 6.30 -1.70
N GLY A 105 -16.61 5.36 -1.50
CA GLY A 105 -17.94 5.39 -2.11
C GLY A 105 -17.99 4.83 -3.52
N MET A 106 -16.99 4.03 -3.92
CA MET A 106 -17.05 3.27 -5.16
C MET A 106 -18.14 2.21 -5.03
N LYS A 107 -19.27 2.43 -5.70
CA LYS A 107 -20.33 1.42 -5.86
C LYS A 107 -19.94 0.45 -6.96
N TRP A 108 -20.09 -0.84 -6.68
CA TRP A 108 -19.83 -1.93 -7.62
C TRP A 108 -21.16 -2.38 -8.21
#